data_AF-A0A5C4RA63-F1
#
_entry.id   AF-A0A5C4RA63-F1
#
_cell.length_a   1.000
_cell.length_b   1.000
_cell.length_c   1.000
_cell.angle_alpha   90.00
_cell.angle_beta   90.00
_cell.angle_gamma   90.00
#
_symmetry.space_group_name_H-M   'P 1'
#
loop_
_entity.id
_entity.type
_entity.pdbx_description
1 polymer ?
#
loop_
_entity_poly.entity_id
_entity_poly.type
_entity_poly.pdbx_seq_one_letter_code
_entity_poly.pdbx_strand_id
1 'polypeptide(L)' 'MADYDNKPEATQGTMDLTDHKKTFAGFIRGSTWVIVGSLAVLVFMALTNA' A
#
# COMPACT_ATOMS: atom_id res chain seq x y z
N MET A 1 -8.69 -34.67 -17.39
CA MET A 1 -9.34 -33.71 -16.45
C MET A 1 -8.48 -33.72 -15.21
N ALA A 2 -7.86 -32.59 -14.86
CA ALA A 2 -6.99 -32.52 -13.70
C ALA A 2 -7.84 -32.63 -12.42
N ASP A 3 -7.36 -33.45 -11.49
CA ASP A 3 -7.92 -33.70 -10.16
C ASP A 3 -7.88 -32.39 -9.35
N TYR A 4 -8.98 -31.63 -9.35
CA TYR A 4 -9.12 -30.38 -8.59
C TYR A 4 -9.75 -30.58 -7.21
N ASP A 5 -10.27 -31.78 -6.92
CA ASP A 5 -11.10 -32.08 -5.74
C ASP A 5 -10.28 -32.43 -4.48
N ASN A 6 -8.98 -32.70 -4.59
CA ASN A 6 -8.13 -33.08 -3.45
C ASN A 6 -7.36 -31.89 -2.82
N LYS A 7 -8.04 -30.77 -2.54
CA LYS A 7 -7.45 -29.63 -1.81
C LYS A 7 -8.14 -29.48 -0.45
N PRO A 8 -7.39 -29.30 0.65
CA PRO A 8 -8.00 -28.98 1.94
C PRO A 8 -8.86 -27.71 1.80
N GLU A 9 -10.08 -27.74 2.32
CA GLU A 9 -11.00 -26.61 2.23
C GLU A 9 -10.34 -25.34 2.78
N ALA A 10 -10.34 -24.27 1.99
CA ALA A 10 -9.72 -23.02 2.40
C ALA A 10 -10.49 -22.40 3.57
N THR A 11 -9.90 -22.43 4.77
CA THR A 11 -10.51 -21.84 5.97
C THR A 11 -10.39 -20.32 5.90
N GLN A 12 -11.53 -19.64 5.81
CA GLN A 12 -11.60 -18.18 5.72
C GLN A 12 -10.87 -17.52 6.91
N GLY A 13 -10.12 -16.45 6.64
CA GLY A 13 -9.41 -15.67 7.67
C GLY A 13 -8.13 -16.29 8.24
N THR A 14 -7.76 -17.51 7.83
CA THR A 14 -6.51 -18.17 8.25
C THR A 14 -5.33 -17.89 7.31
N MET A 15 -5.56 -17.15 6.23
CA MET A 15 -4.52 -16.77 5.28
C MET A 15 -3.48 -15.88 5.96
N ASP A 16 -2.19 -16.16 5.71
CA ASP A 16 -1.11 -15.30 6.15
C ASP A 16 -1.19 -13.93 5.43
N LEU A 17 -1.22 -12.86 6.23
CA LEU A 17 -1.35 -11.47 5.79
C LEU A 17 -0.03 -10.69 5.92
N THR A 18 1.09 -11.35 6.21
CA THR A 18 2.38 -10.69 6.47
C THR A 18 2.79 -9.76 5.32
N ASP A 19 2.70 -10.23 4.07
CA ASP A 19 3.06 -9.43 2.91
C ASP A 19 2.07 -8.29 2.64
N HIS A 20 0.78 -8.51 2.86
CA HIS A 20 -0.25 -7.48 2.74
C HIS A 20 -0.05 -6.35 3.76
N LYS A 21 0.26 -6.69 5.02
CA LYS A 21 0.56 -5.72 6.08
C LYS A 21 1.81 -4.91 5.75
N LYS A 22 2.87 -5.57 5.27
CA LYS A 22 4.11 -4.90 4.84
C LYS A 22 3.86 -3.93 3.68
N THR A 23 3.05 -4.36 2.71
CA THR A 23 2.68 -3.53 1.55
C THR A 23 1.89 -2.29 2.00
N PHE A 24 0.91 -2.46 2.90
CA PHE A 24 0.14 -1.33 3.44
C PHE A 24 1.04 -0.34 4.19
N ALA A 25 1.94 -0.82 5.05
CA ALA A 25 2.89 0.04 5.75
C ALA A 25 3.80 0.80 4.78
N GLY A 26 4.29 0.14 3.72
CA GLY A 26 5.05 0.76 2.65
C GLY A 26 4.24 1.82 1.89
N PHE A 27 2.99 1.52 1.55
CA PHE A 27 2.07 2.43 0.88
C PHE A 27 1.84 3.70 1.71
N ILE A 28 1.48 3.57 2.99
CA ILE A 28 1.25 4.73 3.86
C ILE A 28 2.49 5.61 3.94
N ARG A 29 3.67 5.00 4.15
CA ARG A 29 4.93 5.75 4.18
C ARG A 29 5.17 6.49 2.86
N GLY A 30 4.98 5.83 1.73
CA GLY A 30 5.11 6.45 0.40
C GLY A 30 4.13 7.60 0.20
N SER A 31 2.86 7.42 0.55
CA SER A 31 1.82 8.45 0.47
C SER A 31 2.17 9.66 1.32
N THR A 32 2.68 9.47 2.55
CA THR A 32 3.13 10.59 3.40
C THR A 32 4.22 11.41 2.71
N TRP A 33 5.22 10.76 2.12
CA TRP A 33 6.30 11.46 1.40
C TRP A 33 5.79 12.23 0.17
N VAL A 34 4.86 11.64 -0.58
CA VAL A 34 4.24 12.32 -1.73
C VAL A 34 3.48 13.56 -1.28
N ILE A 35 2.66 13.45 -0.24
CA ILE A 35 1.88 14.58 0.30
C ILE A 35 2.81 15.70 0.78
N VAL A 36 3.82 15.37 1.58
CA VAL A 36 4.79 16.36 2.08
C VAL A 36 5.55 17.01 0.92
N GLY A 37 5.97 16.24 -0.08
CA GLY A 37 6.63 16.75 -1.27
C GLY A 37 5.74 17.71 -2.07
N SER A 38 4.49 17.34 -2.30
CA SER A 38 3.52 18.20 -2.98
C SER A 38 3.28 19.50 -2.22
N LEU A 39 3.11 19.45 -0.89
CA LEU A 39 2.95 20.65 -0.07
C LEU A 39 4.19 21.54 -0.10
N ALA A 40 5.39 20.95 -0.01
CA ALA A 40 6.64 21.70 -0.07
C ALA A 40 6.77 22.46 -1.40
N VAL A 41 6.43 21.80 -2.52
CA VAL A 41 6.44 22.44 -3.85
C VAL A 41 5.41 23.57 -3.93
N LEU A 42 4.18 23.36 -3.44
CA LEU A 42 3.13 24.38 -3.45
C LEU A 42 3.54 25.61 -2.61
N VAL A 43 4.10 25.40 -1.42
CA VAL A 43 4.59 26.49 -0.56
C VAL A 43 5.77 27.21 -1.22
N PHE A 44 6.73 26.48 -1.78
CA PHE A 44 7.86 27.08 -2.49
C PHE A 44 7.40 27.94 -3.68
N MET A 45 6.47 27.43 -4.48
CA MET A 45 5.88 28.17 -5.59
C MET A 45 5.17 29.43 -5.09
N ALA A 46 4.39 29.33 -4.01
CA ALA A 46 3.71 30.48 -3.44
C ALA A 46 4.67 31.56 -2.94
N LEU A 47 5.84 31.18 -2.39
CA LEU A 47 6.84 32.13 -1.88
C LEU A 47 7.70 32.75 -2.99
N THR A 48 8.02 31.98 -4.03
CA THR A 48 8.91 32.44 -5.12
C THR A 48 8.18 33.10 -6.28
N ASN A 49 6.89 32.79 -6.44
CA ASN A 49 5.99 33.39 -7.42
C ASN A 49 4.95 34.32 -6.76
N ALA A 50 5.27 34.85 -5.57
CA ALA A 50 4.55 35.95 -4.95
C ALA A 50 4.78 37.27 -5.69
#